data_AF-A0A1T4RA72-F1
#
_entry.id   AF-A0A1T4RA72-F1
#
_cell.length_a   1.000
_cell.length_b   1.000
_cell.length_c   1.000
_cell.angle_alpha   90.00
_cell.angle_beta   90.00
_cell.angle_gamma   90.00
#
_symmetry.space_group_name_H-M   'P 1'
#
loop_
_entity.id
_entity.type
_entity.pdbx_description
1 polymer ?
#
loop_
_entity_poly.entity_id
_entity_poly.type
_entity_poly.pdbx_seq_one_letter_code
_entity_poly.pdbx_strand_id
1 'polypeptide(L)'
;MDLSVIEQLCFSTVRIETTSYEGFSFSGTGFFFNLSVDGETTVPLLVTNKHVVKGMNQGRFILSECDENGNPIYTKHLPINIEENFEKGWIFHPDSEIDLCVMPVNPIIQSFQEGLGKRLFFRTFDNTIIPTIQQLQDIDIAEDILMIGYPNGLWDSINNMPIVRRGITATDVKLNHNGKREFVIDAACFPGSSGSPIILFNKGGYTDKKGNVNLGKGRLMLLGILYAGPQLTVSGDIKIVTIPDVQEKALSISHIPNNLGYIIKSEALLDFAPIIKSIFKL
;
A
#
# COMPACT_ATOMS: atom_id res chain seq x y z
N MET A 1 14.34 8.58 -20.02
CA MET A 1 14.94 7.41 -19.36
C MET A 1 13.90 6.32 -19.42
N ASP A 2 14.25 5.12 -19.91
CA ASP A 2 13.29 4.03 -20.03
C ASP A 2 13.24 3.25 -18.71
N LEU A 3 12.22 3.55 -17.88
CA LEU A 3 11.98 2.82 -16.63
C LEU A 3 11.42 1.44 -16.93
N SER A 4 12.01 0.40 -16.33
CA SER A 4 11.45 -0.94 -16.32
C SER A 4 10.08 -0.97 -15.61
N VAL A 5 9.30 -2.02 -15.84
CA VAL A 5 7.97 -2.17 -15.22
C VAL A 5 8.08 -2.07 -13.69
N ILE A 6 9.04 -2.74 -13.05
CA ILE A 6 9.20 -2.70 -11.59
C ILE A 6 9.59 -1.30 -11.10
N GLU A 7 10.43 -0.57 -11.83
CA GLU A 7 10.74 0.83 -11.47
C GLU A 7 9.49 1.72 -11.59
N GLN A 8 8.67 1.53 -12.64
CA GLN A 8 7.40 2.24 -12.76
C GLN A 8 6.44 1.91 -11.61
N LEU A 9 6.40 0.65 -11.16
CA LEU A 9 5.63 0.22 -10.00
C LEU A 9 6.14 0.84 -8.68
N CYS A 10 7.42 1.15 -8.57
CA CYS A 10 7.95 1.85 -7.39
C CYS A 10 7.34 3.26 -7.29
N PHE A 11 7.23 3.95 -8.42
CA PHE A 11 6.62 5.28 -8.51
C PHE A 11 5.09 5.29 -8.43
N SER A 12 4.43 4.14 -8.32
CA SER A 12 3.01 4.10 -7.97
C SER A 12 2.76 4.07 -6.46
N THR A 13 3.80 3.92 -5.65
CA THR A 13 3.70 3.94 -4.18
C THR A 13 4.21 5.25 -3.61
N VAL A 14 3.63 5.68 -2.48
CA VAL A 14 4.03 6.89 -1.77
C VAL A 14 4.11 6.60 -0.27
N ARG A 15 5.11 7.20 0.38
CA ARG A 15 5.24 7.14 1.83
C ARG A 15 4.27 8.12 2.45
N ILE A 16 3.48 7.65 3.40
CA ILE A 16 2.55 8.47 4.17
C ILE A 16 3.14 8.63 5.57
N GLU A 17 3.46 9.85 5.96
CA GLU A 17 3.76 10.22 7.34
C GLU A 17 2.50 10.83 7.94
N THR A 18 2.10 10.42 9.13
CA THR A 18 0.95 10.97 9.85
C THR A 18 1.31 11.37 11.26
N THR A 19 0.61 12.37 11.79
CA THR A 19 0.73 12.79 13.19
C THR A 19 -0.66 12.83 13.81
N SER A 20 -0.82 12.15 14.95
CA SER A 20 -2.08 12.13 15.70
C SER A 20 -2.35 13.46 16.40
N TYR A 21 -3.57 13.66 16.90
CA TYR A 21 -3.92 14.83 17.73
C TYR A 21 -3.09 14.92 19.03
N GLU A 22 -2.54 13.80 19.49
CA GLU A 22 -1.68 13.71 20.67
C GLU A 22 -0.19 13.98 20.34
N GLY A 23 0.14 14.20 19.05
CA GLY A 23 1.50 14.49 18.60
C GLY A 23 2.36 13.26 18.30
N PHE A 24 1.78 12.06 18.30
CA PHE A 24 2.51 10.84 17.92
C PHE A 24 2.62 10.71 16.41
N SER A 25 3.83 10.46 15.92
CA SER A 25 4.08 10.26 14.49
C SER A 25 4.10 8.79 14.11
N PHE A 26 3.47 8.49 12.98
CA PHE A 26 3.40 7.16 12.38
C PHE A 26 3.78 7.23 10.90
N SER A 27 4.06 6.08 10.32
CA SER A 27 4.29 5.96 8.88
C SER A 27 3.56 4.76 8.31
N GLY A 28 3.03 4.91 7.11
CA GLY A 28 2.42 3.85 6.33
C GLY A 28 2.79 3.96 4.86
N THR A 29 2.28 3.01 4.09
CA THR A 29 2.40 2.98 2.64
C THR A 29 1.05 3.35 2.02
N GLY A 30 1.08 4.12 0.94
CA GLY A 30 -0.06 4.26 0.05
C GLY A 30 0.34 4.04 -1.38
N PHE A 31 -0.64 3.93 -2.27
CA PHE A 31 -0.40 3.85 -3.70
C PHE A 31 -1.47 4.55 -4.52
N PHE A 32 -1.10 5.01 -5.71
CA PHE A 32 -2.02 5.70 -6.60
C PHE A 32 -2.79 4.71 -7.48
N PHE A 33 -4.10 4.90 -7.56
CA PHE A 33 -5.02 4.06 -8.31
C PHE A 33 -6.04 4.92 -9.06
N ASN A 34 -6.14 4.72 -10.36
CA ASN A 34 -7.13 5.34 -11.22
C ASN A 34 -8.39 4.47 -11.24
N LEU A 35 -9.42 4.90 -10.52
CA LEU A 35 -10.68 4.18 -10.47
C LEU A 35 -11.59 4.63 -11.61
N SER A 36 -11.94 3.71 -12.50
CA SER A 36 -13.03 3.88 -13.45
C SER A 36 -14.37 3.75 -12.72
N VAL A 37 -15.18 4.80 -12.77
CA VAL A 37 -16.45 4.91 -12.02
C VAL A 37 -17.65 4.40 -12.82
N ASP A 38 -17.63 4.58 -14.13
CA ASP A 38 -18.70 4.20 -15.06
C ASP A 38 -18.20 3.75 -16.44
N GLY A 39 -16.90 3.44 -16.56
CA GLY A 39 -16.26 3.07 -17.82
C GLY A 39 -15.75 4.25 -18.66
N GLU A 40 -16.22 5.47 -18.39
CA GLU A 40 -15.81 6.69 -19.11
C GLU A 40 -15.01 7.62 -18.20
N THR A 41 -15.49 7.81 -16.97
CA THR A 41 -14.88 8.71 -15.99
C THR A 41 -13.89 7.96 -15.12
N THR A 42 -12.68 8.51 -15.02
CA THR A 42 -11.61 7.99 -14.16
C THR A 42 -11.26 9.00 -13.09
N VAL A 43 -11.23 8.56 -11.84
CA VAL A 43 -10.86 9.39 -10.69
C VAL A 43 -9.54 8.89 -10.11
N PRO A 44 -8.48 9.71 -10.05
CA PRO A 44 -7.22 9.32 -9.43
C PRO A 44 -7.37 9.37 -7.90
N LEU A 45 -7.02 8.26 -7.26
CA LEU A 45 -7.11 8.05 -5.83
C LEU A 45 -5.74 7.72 -5.26
N LEU A 46 -5.50 8.15 -4.02
CA LEU A 46 -4.51 7.55 -3.15
C LEU A 46 -5.19 6.52 -2.26
N VAL A 47 -4.67 5.30 -2.23
CA VAL A 47 -5.21 4.17 -1.49
C VAL A 47 -4.29 3.85 -0.31
N THR A 48 -4.86 3.58 0.86
CA THR A 48 -4.14 3.02 2.02
C THR A 48 -5.13 2.32 2.99
N ASN A 49 -4.67 1.89 4.16
CA ASN A 49 -5.53 1.31 5.20
C ASN A 49 -6.18 2.37 6.09
N LYS A 50 -7.35 2.06 6.67
CA LYS A 50 -8.05 2.99 7.56
C LYS A 50 -7.20 3.32 8.79
N HIS A 51 -6.51 2.34 9.36
CA HIS A 51 -5.70 2.56 10.57
C HIS A 51 -4.47 3.48 10.36
N VAL A 52 -4.02 3.68 9.12
CA VAL A 52 -2.94 4.63 8.80
C VAL A 52 -3.43 6.08 8.94
N VAL A 53 -4.74 6.30 8.75
CA VAL A 53 -5.36 7.63 8.61
C VAL A 53 -6.26 7.98 9.80
N LYS A 54 -7.00 7.02 10.33
CA LYS A 54 -8.01 7.24 11.37
C LYS A 54 -7.36 7.78 12.66
N GLY A 55 -7.89 8.89 13.17
CA GLY A 55 -7.37 9.58 14.35
C GLY A 55 -6.16 10.48 14.07
N MET A 56 -5.78 10.67 12.80
CA MET A 56 -4.63 11.50 12.41
C MET A 56 -5.08 12.92 12.06
N ASN A 57 -4.36 13.91 12.61
CA ASN A 57 -4.64 15.32 12.36
C ASN A 57 -3.82 15.85 11.18
N GLN A 58 -2.54 15.50 11.12
CA GLN A 58 -1.63 15.96 10.08
C GLN A 58 -1.17 14.78 9.23
N GLY A 59 -0.84 15.07 7.97
CA GLY A 59 -0.22 14.07 7.10
C GLY A 59 0.69 14.68 6.05
N ARG A 60 1.64 13.87 5.59
CA ARG A 60 2.65 14.28 4.63
C ARG A 60 2.94 13.17 3.63
N PHE A 61 3.00 13.56 2.37
CA PHE A 61 3.36 12.70 1.23
C PHE A 61 4.64 13.20 0.59
N ILE A 62 5.53 12.30 0.18
CA ILE A 62 6.79 12.69 -0.48
C ILE A 62 6.83 12.09 -1.89
N LEU A 63 6.83 12.96 -2.89
CA LEU A 63 6.85 12.61 -4.31
C LEU A 63 8.09 13.18 -4.99
N SER A 64 8.49 12.62 -6.14
CA SER A 64 9.62 13.14 -6.92
C SER A 64 9.17 14.22 -7.91
N GLU A 65 10.06 15.17 -8.23
CA GLU A 65 9.83 16.18 -9.28
C GLU A 65 10.00 15.55 -10.69
N CYS A 66 9.25 16.02 -11.68
CA CYS A 66 9.47 15.68 -13.09
C CYS A 66 10.45 16.64 -13.76
N ASP A 67 11.34 16.12 -14.61
CA ASP A 67 12.08 16.93 -15.58
C ASP A 67 11.18 17.41 -16.74
N GLU A 68 11.73 18.20 -17.67
CA GLU A 68 11.00 18.69 -18.85
C GLU A 68 10.49 17.56 -19.75
N ASN A 69 11.24 16.46 -19.80
CA ASN A 69 10.94 15.26 -20.59
C ASN A 69 9.95 14.30 -19.91
N GLY A 70 9.47 14.63 -18.70
CA GLY A 70 8.54 13.79 -17.94
C GLY A 70 9.18 12.59 -17.25
N ASN A 71 10.50 12.60 -17.03
CA ASN A 71 11.21 11.59 -16.22
C ASN A 71 11.30 12.04 -14.75
N PRO A 72 11.44 11.10 -13.79
CA PRO A 72 11.65 11.45 -12.40
C PRO A 72 13.03 12.03 -12.19
N ILE A 73 13.11 13.13 -11.44
CA ILE A 73 14.36 13.63 -10.87
C ILE A 73 14.50 13.03 -9.48
N TYR A 74 15.20 11.89 -9.39
CA TYR A 74 15.32 11.10 -8.15
C TYR A 74 15.71 11.94 -6.94
N THR A 75 16.65 12.88 -7.07
CA THR A 75 17.20 13.69 -5.96
C THR A 75 16.37 14.94 -5.61
N LYS A 76 15.28 15.20 -6.32
CA LYS A 76 14.38 16.33 -6.04
C LYS A 76 13.05 15.82 -5.54
N HIS A 77 12.78 16.09 -4.27
CA HIS A 77 11.56 15.64 -3.61
C HIS A 77 10.65 16.82 -3.29
N LEU A 78 9.35 16.58 -3.42
CA LEU A 78 8.29 17.54 -3.23
C LEU A 78 7.37 17.00 -2.12
N PRO A 79 7.54 17.49 -0.88
CA PRO A 79 6.66 17.12 0.21
C PRO A 79 5.33 17.87 0.09
N ILE A 80 4.23 17.13 0.05
CA ILE A 80 2.88 17.67 0.16
C ILE A 80 2.46 17.53 1.63
N ASN A 81 2.29 18.66 2.32
CA ASN A 81 1.89 18.69 3.73
C ASN A 81 0.41 19.07 3.85
N ILE A 82 -0.30 18.32 4.69
CA ILE A 82 -1.65 18.63 5.14
C ILE A 82 -1.55 18.87 6.65
N GLU A 83 -1.61 20.15 7.03
CA GLU A 83 -1.31 20.59 8.39
C GLU A 83 -2.42 20.27 9.39
N GLU A 84 -3.67 20.12 8.95
CA GLU A 84 -4.82 19.84 9.81
C GLU A 84 -5.89 19.04 9.09
N ASN A 85 -6.76 18.38 9.88
CA ASN A 85 -7.92 17.63 9.37
C ASN A 85 -7.57 16.56 8.32
N PHE A 86 -6.37 15.98 8.39
CA PHE A 86 -5.89 14.99 7.44
C PHE A 86 -6.91 13.88 7.19
N GLU A 87 -7.48 13.31 8.26
CA GLU A 87 -8.49 12.26 8.18
C GLU A 87 -9.71 12.64 7.31
N LYS A 88 -10.13 13.92 7.30
CA LYS A 88 -11.33 14.36 6.56
C LYS A 88 -11.15 14.33 5.04
N GLY A 89 -9.92 14.25 4.54
CA GLY A 89 -9.64 14.08 3.11
C GLY A 89 -9.95 12.67 2.60
N TRP A 90 -10.16 11.71 3.49
CA TRP A 90 -10.29 10.30 3.13
C TRP A 90 -11.73 9.81 3.17
N ILE A 91 -12.05 8.94 2.22
CA ILE A 91 -13.28 8.17 2.13
C ILE A 91 -12.97 6.76 2.65
N PHE A 92 -13.57 6.41 3.78
CA PHE A 92 -13.43 5.08 4.37
C PHE A 92 -14.31 4.06 3.66
N HIS A 93 -13.82 2.82 3.52
CA HIS A 93 -14.63 1.73 3.00
C HIS A 93 -15.91 1.53 3.84
N PRO A 94 -17.10 1.37 3.24
CA PRO A 94 -18.37 1.33 3.96
C PRO A 94 -18.51 0.10 4.88
N ASP A 95 -17.94 -1.04 4.47
CA ASP A 95 -17.81 -2.21 5.32
C ASP A 95 -16.75 -1.96 6.41
N SER A 96 -17.14 -2.12 7.68
CA SER A 96 -16.27 -1.91 8.84
C SER A 96 -15.17 -2.96 8.96
N GLU A 97 -15.37 -4.16 8.41
CA GLU A 97 -14.38 -5.25 8.46
C GLU A 97 -13.27 -5.09 7.42
N ILE A 98 -13.48 -4.22 6.42
CA ILE A 98 -12.50 -3.95 5.37
C ILE A 98 -11.67 -2.73 5.75
N ASP A 99 -10.42 -2.94 6.09
CA ASP A 99 -9.48 -1.89 6.51
C ASP A 99 -8.86 -1.16 5.30
N LEU A 100 -9.71 -0.52 4.50
CA LEU A 100 -9.33 0.21 3.29
C LEU A 100 -9.93 1.63 3.29
N CYS A 101 -9.18 2.60 2.78
CA CYS A 101 -9.68 3.95 2.52
C CYS A 101 -9.00 4.55 1.28
N VAL A 102 -9.65 5.56 0.71
CA VAL A 102 -9.16 6.27 -0.49
C VAL A 102 -9.28 7.77 -0.33
N MET A 103 -8.35 8.53 -0.90
CA MET A 103 -8.40 9.99 -0.97
C MET A 103 -8.36 10.41 -2.44
N PRO A 104 -9.35 11.18 -2.94
CA PRO A 104 -9.24 11.83 -4.24
C PRO A 104 -8.05 12.80 -4.26
N VAL A 105 -7.03 12.49 -5.06
CA VAL A 105 -5.75 13.24 -5.03
C VAL A 105 -5.72 14.44 -5.96
N ASN A 106 -6.60 14.49 -6.96
CA ASN A 106 -6.54 15.53 -8.00
C ASN A 106 -6.57 16.97 -7.43
N PRO A 107 -7.45 17.32 -6.47
CA PRO A 107 -7.48 18.68 -5.91
C PRO A 107 -6.18 19.07 -5.21
N ILE A 108 -5.58 18.13 -4.48
CA ILE A 108 -4.34 18.35 -3.71
C ILE A 108 -3.15 18.49 -4.66
N ILE A 109 -3.04 17.59 -5.65
CA ILE A 109 -1.99 17.62 -6.66
C ILE A 109 -2.06 18.91 -7.47
N GLN A 110 -3.24 19.26 -7.98
CA GLN A 110 -3.42 20.47 -8.77
C GLN A 110 -3.06 21.73 -8.00
N SER A 111 -3.57 21.88 -6.77
CA SER A 111 -3.26 23.02 -5.91
C SER A 111 -1.76 23.14 -5.63
N PHE A 112 -1.09 22.01 -5.38
CA PHE A 112 0.36 21.99 -5.14
C PHE A 112 1.16 22.40 -6.39
N GLN A 113 0.80 21.87 -7.56
CA GLN A 113 1.47 22.18 -8.81
C GLN A 113 1.28 23.64 -9.23
N GLU A 114 0.08 24.20 -9.04
CA GLU A 114 -0.22 25.61 -9.32
C GLU A 114 0.53 26.55 -8.36
N GLY A 115 0.63 26.20 -7.06
CA GLY A 115 1.30 27.02 -6.06
C GLY A 115 2.83 27.07 -6.20
N LEU A 116 3.46 25.96 -6.60
CA LEU A 116 4.92 25.85 -6.70
C LEU A 116 5.45 25.98 -8.13
N GLY A 117 4.60 25.88 -9.14
CA GLY A 117 5.00 25.85 -10.55
C GLY A 117 5.82 24.61 -10.92
N LYS A 118 5.66 23.51 -10.17
CA LYS A 118 6.43 22.27 -10.34
C LYS A 118 5.54 21.11 -10.75
N ARG A 119 6.11 20.12 -11.42
CA ARG A 119 5.42 18.89 -11.83
C ARG A 119 5.82 17.72 -10.95
N LEU A 120 4.83 16.95 -10.50
CA LEU A 120 5.02 15.75 -9.69
C LEU A 120 5.15 14.52 -10.58
N PHE A 121 6.08 13.63 -10.27
CA PHE A 121 6.24 12.34 -10.91
C PHE A 121 5.65 11.24 -10.04
N PHE A 122 4.65 10.55 -10.60
CA PHE A 122 4.12 9.30 -10.05
C PHE A 122 3.55 8.44 -11.18
N ARG A 123 3.23 7.19 -10.86
CA ARG A 123 2.50 6.26 -11.72
C ARG A 123 1.24 5.82 -11.01
N THR A 124 0.28 5.33 -11.78
CA THR A 124 -1.01 4.91 -11.26
C THR A 124 -1.29 3.49 -11.70
N PHE A 125 -1.79 2.69 -10.79
CA PHE A 125 -2.55 1.50 -11.16
C PHE A 125 -3.93 1.88 -11.72
N ASP A 126 -4.64 0.94 -12.31
CA ASP A 126 -6.01 1.13 -12.79
C ASP A 126 -6.82 -0.17 -12.71
N ASN A 127 -8.10 -0.12 -13.09
CA ASN A 127 -8.98 -1.28 -13.05
C ASN A 127 -8.47 -2.47 -13.90
N THR A 128 -7.63 -2.25 -14.93
CA THR A 128 -7.20 -3.31 -15.86
C THR A 128 -6.27 -4.33 -15.23
N ILE A 129 -5.61 -3.97 -14.14
CA ILE A 129 -4.72 -4.88 -13.41
C ILE A 129 -5.42 -5.63 -12.26
N ILE A 130 -6.68 -5.29 -11.95
CA ILE A 130 -7.47 -6.05 -10.99
C ILE A 130 -7.83 -7.39 -11.67
N PRO A 131 -7.47 -8.54 -11.07
CA PRO A 131 -7.69 -9.83 -11.70
C PRO A 131 -9.18 -10.14 -11.82
N THR A 132 -9.60 -10.57 -13.00
CA THR A 132 -10.94 -11.13 -13.23
C THR A 132 -11.07 -12.49 -12.54
N ILE A 133 -12.32 -12.93 -12.32
CA ILE A 133 -12.61 -14.27 -11.78
C ILE A 133 -11.91 -15.36 -12.58
N GLN A 134 -11.85 -15.24 -13.91
CA GLN A 134 -11.18 -16.21 -14.76
C GLN A 134 -9.66 -16.22 -14.53
N GLN A 135 -9.03 -15.04 -14.44
CA GLN A 135 -7.60 -14.94 -14.14
C GLN A 135 -7.27 -15.51 -12.75
N LEU A 136 -8.12 -15.26 -11.75
CA LEU A 136 -7.95 -15.85 -10.41
C LEU A 136 -8.01 -17.39 -10.44
N GLN A 137 -8.74 -18.00 -11.38
CA GLN A 137 -8.77 -19.47 -11.53
C GLN A 137 -7.42 -20.05 -11.92
N ASP A 138 -6.63 -19.31 -12.69
CA ASP A 138 -5.35 -19.76 -13.22
C ASP A 138 -4.17 -19.55 -12.25
N ILE A 139 -4.38 -18.76 -11.19
CA ILE A 139 -3.41 -18.54 -10.10
C ILE A 139 -3.33 -19.78 -9.21
N ASP A 140 -2.12 -20.27 -8.99
CA ASP A 140 -1.84 -21.36 -8.05
C ASP A 140 -1.85 -20.88 -6.59
N ILE A 141 -1.90 -21.81 -5.63
CA ILE A 141 -1.96 -21.48 -4.20
C ILE A 141 -0.69 -20.76 -3.72
N ALA A 142 0.45 -21.08 -4.32
CA ALA A 142 1.77 -20.53 -3.99
C ALA A 142 2.38 -19.89 -5.24
N GLU A 143 2.13 -18.60 -5.41
CA GLU A 143 2.60 -17.79 -6.54
C GLU A 143 3.51 -16.68 -6.06
N ASP A 144 4.57 -16.42 -6.83
CA ASP A 144 5.51 -15.34 -6.55
C ASP A 144 4.81 -13.98 -6.59
N ILE A 145 4.97 -13.22 -5.51
CA ILE A 145 4.45 -11.86 -5.40
C ILE A 145 5.56 -10.86 -5.09
N LEU A 146 5.30 -9.61 -5.48
CA LEU A 146 6.05 -8.44 -5.08
C LEU A 146 5.19 -7.61 -4.13
N MET A 147 5.83 -7.13 -3.06
CA MET A 147 5.27 -6.14 -2.15
C MET A 147 6.15 -4.90 -2.23
N ILE A 148 5.55 -3.74 -2.52
CA ILE A 148 6.28 -2.49 -2.69
C ILE A 148 5.78 -1.51 -1.65
N GLY A 149 6.66 -0.99 -0.80
CA GLY A 149 6.25 -0.04 0.23
C GLY A 149 7.38 0.43 1.13
N TYR A 150 7.01 0.87 2.32
CA TYR A 150 7.89 1.60 3.24
C TYR A 150 7.96 0.92 4.62
N PRO A 151 8.49 -0.32 4.70
CA PRO A 151 8.59 -1.08 5.95
C PRO A 151 9.42 -0.32 6.98
N ASN A 152 8.93 -0.24 8.21
CA ASN A 152 9.43 0.54 9.34
C ASN A 152 9.67 2.02 9.00
N GLY A 153 8.94 2.54 8.01
CA GLY A 153 9.18 3.86 7.47
C GLY A 153 10.56 3.99 6.80
N LEU A 154 11.21 2.90 6.41
CA LEU A 154 12.49 2.90 5.69
C LEU A 154 12.28 3.08 4.19
N TRP A 155 13.17 3.85 3.58
CA TRP A 155 13.21 4.10 2.14
C TRP A 155 14.60 4.60 1.75
N ASP A 156 14.88 4.63 0.45
CA ASP A 156 16.04 5.35 -0.05
C ASP A 156 15.73 6.86 0.01
N SER A 157 16.23 7.54 1.04
CA SER A 157 15.97 8.96 1.26
C SER A 157 16.64 9.89 0.25
N ILE A 158 17.67 9.43 -0.47
CA ILE A 158 18.37 10.23 -1.48
C ILE A 158 17.63 10.15 -2.82
N ASN A 159 17.11 8.97 -3.16
CA ASN A 159 16.44 8.75 -4.45
C ASN A 159 14.90 8.72 -4.34
N ASN A 160 14.34 8.83 -3.13
CA ASN A 160 12.92 8.69 -2.82
C ASN A 160 12.31 7.39 -3.37
N MET A 161 13.01 6.26 -3.17
CA MET A 161 12.57 4.96 -3.67
C MET A 161 12.05 4.06 -2.55
N PRO A 162 10.93 3.33 -2.78
CA PRO A 162 10.39 2.36 -1.83
C PRO A 162 11.28 1.13 -1.75
N ILE A 163 11.00 0.28 -0.76
CA ILE A 163 11.62 -1.03 -0.62
C ILE A 163 10.73 -2.06 -1.33
N VAL A 164 11.30 -2.74 -2.32
CA VAL A 164 10.67 -3.86 -3.02
C VAL A 164 11.02 -5.16 -2.30
N ARG A 165 9.99 -5.90 -1.87
CA ARG A 165 10.12 -7.21 -1.24
C ARG A 165 9.48 -8.28 -2.13
N ARG A 166 9.97 -9.51 -2.00
CA ARG A 166 9.40 -10.70 -2.64
C ARG A 166 8.86 -11.64 -1.57
N GLY A 167 7.78 -12.33 -1.90
CA GLY A 167 7.18 -13.39 -1.10
C GLY A 167 6.32 -14.28 -1.98
N ILE A 168 5.46 -15.09 -1.36
CA ILE A 168 4.51 -15.94 -2.07
C ILE A 168 3.09 -15.78 -1.50
N THR A 169 2.08 -16.13 -2.28
CA THR A 169 0.75 -16.40 -1.72
C THR A 169 0.81 -17.64 -0.82
N ALA A 170 0.17 -17.58 0.35
CA ALA A 170 0.16 -18.67 1.34
C ALA A 170 -1.20 -19.37 1.44
N THR A 171 -2.25 -18.76 0.89
CA THR A 171 -3.59 -19.34 0.74
C THR A 171 -4.13 -19.04 -0.65
N ASP A 172 -5.13 -19.81 -1.09
CA ASP A 172 -5.74 -19.61 -2.39
C ASP A 172 -6.43 -18.24 -2.48
N VAL A 173 -5.94 -17.37 -3.38
CA VAL A 173 -6.43 -16.01 -3.61
C VAL A 173 -7.90 -15.94 -4.03
N LYS A 174 -8.44 -17.03 -4.60
CA LYS A 174 -9.85 -17.12 -4.99
C LYS A 174 -10.76 -17.19 -3.76
N LEU A 175 -10.31 -17.87 -2.72
CA LEU A 175 -11.13 -18.18 -1.55
C LEU A 175 -11.11 -17.02 -0.55
N ASN A 176 -12.23 -16.79 0.11
CA ASN A 176 -12.31 -15.83 1.21
C ASN A 176 -11.75 -16.49 2.47
N HIS A 177 -10.58 -16.04 2.94
CA HIS A 177 -9.95 -16.61 4.12
C HIS A 177 -10.83 -16.35 5.34
N ASN A 178 -11.27 -17.43 6.01
CA ASN A 178 -12.21 -17.38 7.14
C ASN A 178 -13.49 -16.57 6.86
N GLY A 179 -13.97 -16.58 5.61
CA GLY A 179 -15.16 -15.83 5.20
C GLY A 179 -14.95 -14.34 4.95
N LYS A 180 -13.75 -13.80 5.22
CA LYS A 180 -13.38 -12.40 4.93
C LYS A 180 -12.86 -12.27 3.49
N ARG A 181 -13.07 -11.11 2.86
CA ARG A 181 -12.56 -10.79 1.51
C ARG A 181 -11.05 -10.54 1.51
N GLU A 182 -10.31 -11.52 2.00
CA GLU A 182 -8.88 -11.49 2.19
C GLU A 182 -8.23 -12.83 1.85
N PHE A 183 -6.91 -12.82 1.73
CA PHE A 183 -6.06 -14.00 1.65
C PHE A 183 -4.76 -13.76 2.42
N VAL A 184 -3.95 -14.81 2.60
CA VAL A 184 -2.69 -14.76 3.34
C VAL A 184 -1.51 -14.87 2.37
N ILE A 185 -0.44 -14.13 2.66
CA ILE A 185 0.87 -14.25 2.01
C ILE A 185 1.94 -14.68 3.01
N ASP A 186 2.99 -15.31 2.50
CA ASP A 186 4.27 -15.47 3.20
C ASP A 186 5.25 -14.46 2.61
N ALA A 187 5.48 -13.40 3.38
CA ALA A 187 6.43 -12.34 3.08
C ALA A 187 6.83 -11.65 4.37
N ALA A 188 8.05 -11.15 4.43
CA ALA A 188 8.51 -10.40 5.58
C ALA A 188 7.78 -9.05 5.70
N CYS A 189 6.67 -9.06 6.42
CA CYS A 189 5.77 -7.93 6.67
C CYS A 189 6.16 -7.25 7.99
N PHE A 190 6.55 -5.98 7.92
CA PHE A 190 6.98 -5.20 9.08
C PHE A 190 6.00 -4.03 9.32
N PRO A 191 5.96 -3.45 10.52
CA PRO A 191 5.23 -2.20 10.77
C PRO A 191 5.52 -1.16 9.67
N GLY A 192 4.55 -0.36 9.24
CA GLY A 192 4.73 0.59 8.13
C GLY A 192 4.58 0.00 6.71
N SER A 193 4.58 -1.33 6.56
CA SER A 193 4.17 -1.98 5.31
C SER A 193 2.65 -1.93 5.06
N SER A 194 1.86 -1.54 6.04
CA SER A 194 0.41 -1.32 5.88
C SER A 194 0.11 -0.41 4.69
N GLY A 195 -0.77 -0.86 3.82
CA GLY A 195 -1.19 -0.18 2.60
C GLY A 195 -0.34 -0.51 1.38
N SER A 196 0.68 -1.37 1.51
CA SER A 196 1.50 -1.81 0.37
C SER A 196 0.67 -2.62 -0.63
N PRO A 197 0.74 -2.33 -1.94
CA PRO A 197 0.16 -3.17 -2.97
C PRO A 197 0.90 -4.51 -3.07
N ILE A 198 0.13 -5.59 -3.21
CA ILE A 198 0.62 -6.95 -3.48
C ILE A 198 0.40 -7.27 -4.95
N ILE A 199 1.50 -7.49 -5.66
CA ILE A 199 1.52 -7.56 -7.12
C ILE A 199 2.03 -8.93 -7.54
N LEU A 200 1.24 -9.64 -8.35
CA LEU A 200 1.75 -10.79 -9.09
C LEU A 200 2.39 -10.27 -10.38
N PHE A 201 3.68 -10.51 -10.54
CA PHE A 201 4.43 -10.09 -11.73
C PHE A 201 5.34 -11.20 -12.26
N ASN A 202 5.02 -11.71 -13.45
CA ASN A 202 5.88 -12.63 -14.18
C ASN A 202 6.31 -12.01 -15.50
N LYS A 203 7.64 -11.86 -15.69
CA LYS A 203 8.23 -11.32 -16.90
C LYS A 203 8.52 -12.43 -17.90
N GLY A 204 7.91 -12.37 -19.09
CA GLY A 204 8.26 -13.22 -20.23
C GLY A 204 7.67 -14.64 -20.25
N GLY A 205 7.13 -15.14 -19.12
CA GLY A 205 6.35 -16.37 -19.06
C GLY A 205 6.03 -16.83 -17.64
N TYR A 206 5.10 -17.77 -17.52
CA TYR A 206 4.68 -18.35 -16.23
C TYR A 206 4.07 -19.75 -16.44
N THR A 207 3.99 -20.54 -15.37
CA THR A 207 3.26 -21.81 -15.36
C THR A 207 1.91 -21.59 -14.70
N ASP A 208 0.81 -22.02 -15.34
CA ASP A 208 -0.52 -21.94 -14.73
C ASP A 208 -0.77 -23.07 -13.72
N LYS A 209 -1.87 -22.98 -12.97
CA LYS A 209 -2.30 -24.02 -12.02
C LYS A 209 -2.47 -25.43 -12.64
N LYS A 210 -2.67 -25.53 -13.96
CA LYS A 210 -2.81 -26.82 -14.68
C LYS A 210 -1.47 -27.38 -15.15
N GLY A 211 -0.37 -26.66 -14.91
CA GLY A 211 0.97 -27.03 -15.36
C GLY A 211 1.28 -26.60 -16.79
N ASN A 212 0.43 -25.81 -17.45
CA ASN A 212 0.73 -25.30 -18.79
C ASN A 212 1.74 -24.16 -18.70
N VAL A 213 2.76 -24.23 -19.54
CA VAL A 213 3.77 -23.17 -19.65
C VAL A 213 3.27 -22.12 -20.65
N ASN A 214 3.01 -20.92 -20.16
CA ASN A 214 2.64 -19.75 -20.95
C ASN A 214 3.91 -18.94 -21.25
N LEU A 215 4.41 -19.03 -22.48
CA LEU A 215 5.59 -18.28 -22.94
C LEU A 215 5.18 -17.00 -23.67
N GLY A 216 5.96 -15.93 -23.50
CA GLY A 216 5.82 -14.66 -24.23
C GLY A 216 4.80 -13.67 -23.63
N LYS A 217 3.70 -14.15 -23.03
CA LYS A 217 2.70 -13.29 -22.36
C LYS A 217 2.93 -13.31 -20.84
N GLY A 218 3.53 -12.24 -20.31
CA GLY A 218 3.69 -12.05 -18.87
C GLY A 218 2.36 -11.78 -18.16
N ARG A 219 2.39 -11.78 -16.82
CA ARG A 219 1.26 -11.37 -15.97
C ARG A 219 1.68 -10.18 -15.13
N LEU A 220 0.78 -9.20 -15.00
CA LEU A 220 0.87 -8.11 -14.04
C LEU A 220 -0.53 -7.94 -13.45
N MET A 221 -0.67 -8.24 -12.16
CA MET A 221 -1.97 -8.17 -11.47
C MET A 221 -1.79 -7.58 -10.07
N LEU A 222 -2.66 -6.65 -9.68
CA LEU A 222 -2.79 -6.23 -8.30
C LEU A 222 -3.69 -7.23 -7.58
N LEU A 223 -3.12 -8.08 -6.74
CA LEU A 223 -3.89 -9.10 -6.01
C LEU A 223 -4.61 -8.49 -4.80
N GLY A 224 -4.01 -7.49 -4.17
CA GLY A 224 -4.60 -6.86 -3.00
C GLY A 224 -3.70 -5.88 -2.27
N ILE A 225 -4.10 -5.55 -1.05
CA ILE A 225 -3.49 -4.53 -0.20
C ILE A 225 -3.17 -5.15 1.17
N LEU A 226 -1.91 -5.10 1.60
CA LEU A 226 -1.51 -5.56 2.94
C LEU A 226 -2.13 -4.65 4.01
N TYR A 227 -2.78 -5.24 5.03
CA TYR A 227 -3.37 -4.46 6.14
C TYR A 227 -2.96 -4.94 7.53
N ALA A 228 -2.67 -6.23 7.70
CA ALA A 228 -2.29 -6.80 8.98
C ALA A 228 -1.34 -7.99 8.79
N GLY A 229 -0.76 -8.48 9.89
CA GLY A 229 0.01 -9.71 9.93
C GLY A 229 0.16 -10.20 11.37
N PRO A 230 0.20 -11.52 11.61
CA PRO A 230 0.35 -12.05 12.95
C PRO A 230 1.75 -11.72 13.52
N GLN A 231 1.77 -11.29 14.78
CA GLN A 231 2.99 -11.05 15.53
C GLN A 231 3.06 -12.03 16.71
N LEU A 232 4.20 -12.69 16.88
CA LEU A 232 4.47 -13.47 18.07
C LEU A 232 4.97 -12.53 19.16
N THR A 233 4.23 -12.46 20.26
CA THR A 233 4.65 -11.74 21.46
C THR A 233 5.57 -12.64 22.28
N VAL A 234 6.85 -12.30 22.36
CA VAL A 234 7.80 -12.97 23.26
C VAL A 234 7.94 -12.10 24.50
N SER A 235 7.43 -12.57 25.63
CA SER A 235 7.65 -11.95 26.94
C SER A 235 8.88 -12.59 27.61
N GLY A 236 9.87 -11.77 27.96
CA GLY A 236 11.01 -12.17 28.80
C GLY A 236 10.95 -11.45 30.15
N ASP A 237 11.18 -12.18 31.25
CA ASP A 237 11.35 -11.58 32.57
C ASP A 237 12.74 -10.93 32.67
N ILE A 238 12.81 -9.61 32.87
CA ILE A 238 14.05 -8.98 33.32
C ILE A 238 14.21 -9.31 34.81
N LYS A 239 15.10 -10.25 35.14
CA LYS A 239 15.55 -10.43 36.53
C LYS A 239 16.40 -9.25 36.95
N ILE A 240 15.80 -8.31 37.66
CA ILE A 240 16.52 -7.28 38.41
C ILE A 240 17.30 -8.00 39.52
N VAL A 241 18.63 -8.05 39.39
CA VAL A 241 19.50 -8.35 40.53
C VAL A 241 19.57 -7.06 41.35
N THR A 242 18.97 -7.12 42.53
CA THR A 242 18.72 -6.02 43.47
C THR A 242 19.96 -5.21 43.80
N ILE A 243 19.90 -3.91 43.58
CA ILE A 243 20.52 -2.91 44.45
C ILE A 243 19.32 -2.19 45.11
N PRO A 244 19.29 -2.00 46.44
CA PRO A 244 18.07 -1.59 47.14
C PRO A 244 17.83 -0.10 46.91
N ASP A 245 16.94 0.23 45.96
CA ASP A 245 15.85 1.20 46.12
C ASP A 245 15.23 1.56 44.74
N VAL A 246 13.89 1.50 44.69
CA VAL A 246 13.00 2.20 43.74
C VAL A 246 12.83 1.63 42.31
N GLN A 247 11.66 1.00 42.14
CA GLN A 247 10.66 1.10 41.06
C GLN A 247 10.88 0.58 39.62
N GLU A 248 9.72 0.14 39.12
CA GLU A 248 9.26 -0.12 37.74
C GLU A 248 9.61 -1.46 37.07
N LYS A 249 8.57 -2.29 36.95
CA LYS A 249 8.49 -3.40 35.99
C LYS A 249 8.51 -2.81 34.58
N ALA A 250 9.69 -2.67 33.99
CA ALA A 250 9.81 -2.55 32.54
C ALA A 250 9.57 -3.94 31.92
N LEU A 251 8.36 -4.20 31.42
CA LEU A 251 8.10 -5.37 30.58
C LEU A 251 8.70 -5.09 29.20
N SER A 252 9.82 -5.73 28.87
CA SER A 252 10.31 -5.74 27.48
C SER A 252 9.49 -6.75 26.68
N ILE A 253 8.45 -6.28 26.00
CA ILE A 253 7.69 -7.10 25.06
C ILE A 253 8.38 -6.99 23.70
N SER A 254 8.96 -8.10 23.22
CA SER A 254 9.52 -8.16 21.87
C SER A 254 8.52 -8.83 20.94
N HIS A 255 8.20 -8.16 19.83
CA HIS A 255 7.33 -8.70 18.79
C HIS A 255 8.19 -9.32 17.68
N ILE A 256 8.08 -10.63 17.47
CA ILE A 256 8.75 -11.33 16.36
C ILE A 256 7.71 -11.51 15.24
N PRO A 257 7.93 -10.94 14.04
CA PRO A 257 7.05 -11.17 12.90
C PRO A 257 7.09 -12.64 12.48
N ASN A 258 5.94 -13.24 12.21
CA ASN A 258 5.86 -14.60 11.67
C ASN A 258 5.93 -14.64 10.13
N ASN A 259 6.41 -13.56 9.49
CA ASN A 259 6.47 -13.40 8.03
C ASN A 259 5.14 -13.70 7.29
N LEU A 260 3.99 -13.57 7.96
CA LEU A 260 2.69 -13.69 7.33
C LEU A 260 2.04 -12.32 7.20
N GLY A 261 1.29 -12.13 6.12
CA GLY A 261 0.51 -10.92 5.86
C GLY A 261 -0.92 -11.27 5.46
N TYR A 262 -1.89 -10.55 6.03
CA TYR A 262 -3.29 -10.57 5.62
C TYR A 262 -3.54 -9.49 4.59
N ILE A 263 -4.11 -9.89 3.45
CA ILE A 263 -4.24 -9.05 2.27
C ILE A 263 -5.71 -8.86 1.93
N ILE A 264 -6.18 -7.60 1.93
CA ILE A 264 -7.50 -7.24 1.40
C ILE A 264 -7.49 -7.46 -0.11
N LYS A 265 -8.45 -8.22 -0.65
CA LYS A 265 -8.52 -8.48 -2.10
C LYS A 265 -8.72 -7.17 -2.87
N SER A 266 -8.03 -7.02 -4.00
CA SER A 266 -8.03 -5.78 -4.79
C SER A 266 -9.40 -5.39 -5.35
N GLU A 267 -10.30 -6.35 -5.57
CA GLU A 267 -11.69 -6.09 -5.95
C GLU A 267 -12.45 -5.19 -4.95
N ALA A 268 -12.03 -5.11 -3.69
CA ALA A 268 -12.61 -4.18 -2.71
C ALA A 268 -12.40 -2.70 -3.08
N LEU A 269 -11.46 -2.39 -3.98
CA LEU A 269 -11.30 -1.03 -4.52
C LEU A 269 -12.51 -0.60 -5.36
N LEU A 270 -13.21 -1.56 -5.99
CA LEU A 270 -14.35 -1.29 -6.85
C LEU A 270 -15.57 -0.82 -6.05
N ASP A 271 -15.64 -1.15 -4.76
CA ASP A 271 -16.74 -0.76 -3.87
C ASP A 271 -16.78 0.76 -3.65
N PHE A 272 -15.68 1.47 -3.92
CA PHE A 272 -15.64 2.94 -3.88
C PHE A 272 -16.26 3.60 -5.10
N ALA A 273 -16.46 2.90 -6.22
CA ALA A 273 -17.02 3.48 -7.45
C ALA A 273 -18.40 4.14 -7.23
N PRO A 274 -19.42 3.46 -6.65
CA PRO A 274 -20.72 4.10 -6.39
C PRO A 274 -20.64 5.26 -5.41
N ILE A 275 -19.71 5.20 -4.43
CA ILE A 275 -19.52 6.25 -3.42
C ILE A 275 -18.96 7.52 -4.06
N ILE A 276 -17.89 7.36 -4.85
CA ILE A 276 -17.25 8.44 -5.58
C ILE A 276 -18.22 9.06 -6.58
N LYS A 277 -18.98 8.23 -7.31
CA LYS A 277 -20.04 8.70 -8.20
C LYS A 277 -21.02 9.63 -7.49
N SER A 278 -21.48 9.21 -6.31
CA SER A 278 -22.42 9.99 -5.49
C SER A 278 -21.81 11.29 -4.97
N ILE A 279 -20.56 11.27 -4.46
CA ILE A 279 -19.88 12.44 -3.89
C ILE A 279 -19.63 13.51 -4.95
N PHE A 280 -19.14 13.10 -6.12
CA PHE A 280 -18.78 14.02 -7.20
C PHE A 280 -19.92 14.32 -8.18
N LYS A 281 -21.09 13.70 -7.99
CA LYS A 281 -22.27 13.83 -8.87
C LYS A 281 -21.93 13.54 -10.34
N LEU A 282 -21.19 12.47 -10.54
CA LEU A 282 -20.80 11.93 -11.85
C LEU A 282 -21.90 11.00 -12.39
#